data_AF-A0A174TBN9-F1
#
_entry.id   AF-A0A174TBN9-F1
#
_cell.length_a   1.000
_cell.length_b   1.000
_cell.length_c   1.000
_cell.angle_alpha   90.00
_cell.angle_beta   90.00
_cell.angle_gamma   90.00
#
_symmetry.space_group_name_H-M   'P 1'
#
loop_
_entity.id
_entity.type
_entity.pdbx_description
1 polymer ?
#
loop_
_entity_poly.entity_id
_entity_poly.type
_entity_poly.pdbx_seq_one_letter_code
_entity_poly.pdbx_strand_id
1 'polypeptide(L)'
;MESSIQKVSKKEKTFISLRAHGLSVYCFRLYKDLVKMMSMYVRDEKRQDIFYSLMTGTDISDLSYRYNLSIRELIFMYEEGVREVSRYWESLVQEQQRLQSVHLRCRNYKAVLHRNNVVCGQFKVFVPLKEYDIPAECVDKLSTPLEYLEIQPRILRNLRRYNIYLLEDLLRFIKKNGFDALGKLHGVGKRSCEDLYLILKDKDILTSKDTCYLFRYILI
;
A
#
# COMPACT_ATOMS: atom_id res chain seq x y z
N MET A 1 27.58 5.88 62.36
CA MET A 1 27.22 7.12 61.66
C MET A 1 27.71 7.00 60.23
N GLU A 2 26.84 7.32 59.30
CA GLU A 2 26.70 6.91 57.89
C GLU A 2 27.95 6.86 56.98
N SER A 3 28.02 5.77 56.20
CA SER A 3 28.86 5.62 55.00
C SER A 3 28.17 6.27 53.79
N SER A 4 28.85 7.20 53.12
CA SER A 4 28.38 7.78 51.85
C SER A 4 29.08 7.08 50.68
N ILE A 5 28.53 5.93 50.26
CA ILE A 5 28.87 5.30 48.98
C ILE A 5 28.15 6.07 47.88
N GLN A 6 28.93 6.72 47.02
CA GLN A 6 28.51 7.39 45.80
C GLN A 6 27.69 6.43 44.93
N LYS A 7 26.38 6.72 44.81
CA LYS A 7 25.46 6.02 43.91
C LYS A 7 25.88 6.28 42.46
N VAL A 8 26.49 5.28 41.84
CA VAL A 8 26.62 5.17 40.38
C VAL A 8 25.20 5.18 39.79
N SER A 9 24.89 6.21 39.01
CA SER A 9 23.62 6.33 38.31
C SER A 9 23.49 5.16 37.32
N LYS A 10 22.57 4.23 37.60
CA LYS A 10 22.13 3.21 36.65
C LYS A 10 21.57 3.94 35.43
N LYS A 11 22.36 4.00 34.35
CA LYS A 11 21.84 4.27 33.00
C LYS A 11 20.67 3.30 32.77
N GLU A 12 19.51 3.87 32.47
CA GLU A 12 18.31 3.16 32.06
C GLU A 12 18.68 2.14 30.99
N LYS A 13 18.64 0.87 31.36
CA LYS A 13 18.58 -0.21 30.38
C LYS A 13 17.20 -0.10 29.77
N THR A 14 17.13 0.31 28.51
CA THR A 14 15.91 0.39 27.72
C THR A 14 15.32 -1.02 27.65
N PHE A 15 14.39 -1.31 28.56
CA PHE A 15 13.59 -2.51 28.53
C PHE A 15 12.63 -2.38 27.35
N ILE A 16 12.74 -3.28 26.38
CA ILE A 16 11.67 -3.50 25.40
C ILE A 16 10.57 -4.29 26.14
N SER A 17 9.90 -3.62 27.08
CA SER A 17 8.69 -4.12 27.73
C SER A 17 7.49 -3.64 26.92
N LEU A 18 6.59 -4.57 26.57
CA LEU A 18 5.33 -4.40 25.82
C LEU A 18 4.38 -3.30 26.32
N ARG A 19 4.65 -2.62 27.43
CA ARG A 19 3.98 -1.35 27.75
C ARG A 19 4.29 -0.24 26.73
N ALA A 20 5.30 -0.42 25.87
CA ALA A 20 5.72 0.58 24.88
C ALA A 20 4.73 0.82 23.73
N HIS A 21 3.77 -0.08 23.45
CA HIS A 21 2.88 0.07 22.28
C HIS A 21 1.48 0.61 22.58
N GLY A 22 1.03 0.68 23.84
CA GLY A 22 -0.28 1.23 24.19
C GLY A 22 -1.50 0.57 23.50
N LEU A 23 -1.34 -0.63 22.93
CA LEU A 23 -2.35 -1.32 22.14
C LEU A 23 -3.44 -1.92 23.04
N SER A 24 -4.71 -1.74 22.65
CA SER A 24 -5.82 -2.44 23.32
C SER A 24 -5.70 -3.96 23.13
N VAL A 25 -6.33 -4.74 24.02
CA VAL A 25 -6.31 -6.22 23.98
C VAL A 25 -6.74 -6.78 22.63
N TYR A 26 -7.68 -6.12 21.95
CA TYR A 26 -8.12 -6.49 20.60
C TYR A 26 -7.03 -6.27 19.55
N CYS A 27 -6.36 -5.12 19.60
CA CYS A 27 -5.27 -4.82 18.66
C CYS A 27 -4.05 -5.72 18.88
N PHE A 28 -3.82 -6.17 20.11
CA PHE A 28 -2.75 -7.11 20.42
C PHE A 28 -2.93 -8.48 19.77
N ARG A 29 -4.17 -8.99 19.65
CA ARG A 29 -4.44 -10.24 18.93
C ARG A 29 -4.08 -10.11 17.44
N LEU A 30 -4.55 -9.04 16.80
CA LEU A 30 -4.24 -8.75 15.40
C LEU A 30 -2.73 -8.58 15.18
N TYR A 31 -2.05 -7.89 16.09
CA TYR A 31 -0.60 -7.77 16.06
C TYR A 31 0.11 -9.13 16.17
N LYS A 32 -0.33 -9.99 17.09
CA LYS A 32 0.23 -11.35 17.21
C LYS A 32 0.03 -12.17 15.94
N ASP A 33 -1.15 -12.10 15.33
CA ASP A 33 -1.43 -12.79 14.08
C ASP A 33 -0.54 -12.27 12.93
N LEU A 34 -0.34 -10.95 12.85
CA LEU A 34 0.58 -10.34 11.91
C LEU A 34 2.03 -10.82 12.11
N VAL A 35 2.52 -10.78 13.35
CA VAL A 35 3.87 -11.24 13.68
C VAL A 35 4.04 -12.74 13.40
N LYS A 36 2.99 -13.55 13.60
CA LYS A 36 2.99 -14.96 13.24
C LYS A 36 3.09 -15.16 11.73
N MET A 37 2.35 -14.39 10.93
CA MET A 37 2.49 -14.43 9.47
C MET A 37 3.90 -14.00 9.05
N MET A 38 4.44 -12.94 9.65
CA MET A 38 5.82 -12.49 9.41
C MET A 38 6.84 -13.58 9.74
N SER A 39 6.68 -14.25 10.88
CA SER A 39 7.65 -15.27 11.32
C SER A 39 7.72 -16.46 10.38
N MET A 40 6.64 -16.81 9.67
CA MET A 40 6.64 -17.88 8.66
C MET A 40 7.62 -17.64 7.49
N TYR A 41 8.11 -16.42 7.30
CA TYR A 41 9.12 -16.10 6.30
C TYR A 41 10.56 -16.28 6.79
N VAL A 42 10.76 -16.49 8.10
CA VAL A 42 12.07 -16.78 8.68
C VAL A 42 12.34 -18.28 8.52
N ARG A 43 13.42 -18.64 7.83
CA ARG A 43 13.67 -20.03 7.41
C ARG A 43 14.10 -20.97 8.53
N ASP A 44 14.90 -20.46 9.45
CA ASP A 44 15.45 -21.23 10.56
C ASP A 44 14.45 -21.27 11.71
N GLU A 45 14.04 -22.47 12.16
CA GLU A 45 13.01 -22.64 13.20
C GLU A 45 13.39 -21.96 14.52
N LYS A 46 14.67 -22.05 14.91
CA LYS A 46 15.18 -21.41 16.12
C LYS A 46 15.11 -19.89 16.00
N ARG A 47 15.54 -19.33 14.88
CA ARG A 47 15.44 -17.90 14.56
C ARG A 47 14.00 -17.43 14.48
N GLN A 48 13.12 -18.23 13.90
CA GLN A 48 11.68 -17.95 13.79
C GLN A 48 11.05 -17.81 15.17
N ASP A 49 11.31 -18.75 16.09
CA ASP A 49 10.78 -18.67 17.45
C ASP A 49 11.37 -17.49 18.23
N ILE A 50 12.68 -17.23 18.11
CA ILE A 50 13.33 -16.06 18.74
C ILE A 50 12.71 -14.77 18.21
N PHE A 51 12.53 -14.65 16.89
CA PHE A 51 11.90 -13.50 16.25
C PHE A 51 10.47 -13.29 16.75
N TYR A 52 9.62 -14.32 16.69
CA TYR A 52 8.24 -14.26 17.15
C TYR A 52 8.17 -13.92 18.64
N SER A 53 8.98 -14.57 19.47
CA SER A 53 9.01 -14.37 20.92
C SER A 53 9.40 -12.94 21.28
N LEU A 54 10.43 -12.38 20.65
CA LEU A 54 10.85 -11.00 20.89
C LEU A 54 9.84 -9.97 20.36
N MET A 55 9.29 -10.18 19.16
CA MET A 55 8.26 -9.29 18.59
C MET A 55 6.96 -9.31 19.38
N THR A 56 6.61 -10.45 19.99
CA THR A 56 5.46 -10.56 20.90
C THR A 56 5.80 -10.22 22.35
N GLY A 57 7.05 -9.80 22.61
CA GLY A 57 7.58 -9.17 23.81
C GLY A 57 7.89 -10.09 24.99
N THR A 58 8.37 -11.28 24.68
CA THR A 58 9.05 -12.17 25.64
C THR A 58 10.35 -11.51 26.11
N ASP A 59 10.70 -11.65 27.40
CA ASP A 59 11.94 -11.09 27.92
C ASP A 59 13.17 -11.75 27.29
N ILE A 60 14.18 -10.92 26.96
CA ILE A 60 15.40 -11.40 26.31
C ILE A 60 16.23 -12.32 27.22
N SER A 61 16.13 -12.16 28.54
CA SER A 61 16.82 -12.99 29.53
C SER A 61 16.19 -14.37 29.61
N ASP A 62 14.86 -14.47 29.53
CA ASP A 62 14.13 -15.73 29.48
C ASP A 62 14.50 -16.53 28.22
N LEU A 63 14.62 -15.84 27.08
CA LEU A 63 15.08 -16.44 25.83
C LEU A 63 16.54 -16.87 25.89
N SER A 64 17.40 -16.09 26.57
CA SER A 64 18.82 -16.39 26.76
C SER A 64 18.98 -17.69 27.53
N TYR A 65 18.20 -17.85 28.60
CA TYR A 65 18.15 -19.09 29.38
C TYR A 65 17.59 -20.26 28.56
N ARG A 66 16.46 -20.07 27.86
CA ARG A 66 15.80 -21.14 27.07
C ARG A 66 16.69 -21.70 25.98
N TYR A 67 17.41 -20.83 25.27
CA TYR A 67 18.20 -21.21 24.10
C TYR A 67 19.69 -21.40 24.39
N ASN A 68 20.11 -21.18 25.65
CA ASN A 68 21.51 -21.17 26.08
C ASN A 68 22.39 -20.31 25.15
N LEU A 69 21.91 -19.11 24.85
CA LEU A 69 22.59 -18.13 23.99
C LEU A 69 22.91 -16.88 24.78
N SER A 70 24.03 -16.23 24.44
CA SER A 70 24.29 -14.89 24.93
C SER A 70 23.27 -13.90 24.37
N ILE A 71 23.07 -12.78 25.08
CA ILE A 71 22.19 -11.69 24.63
C ILE A 71 22.62 -11.18 23.23
N ARG A 72 23.93 -11.15 22.95
CA ARG A 72 24.43 -10.72 21.64
C ARG A 72 24.01 -11.67 20.51
N GLU A 73 24.11 -12.97 20.75
CA GLU A 73 23.67 -13.98 19.77
C GLU A 73 22.16 -13.92 19.54
N LEU A 74 21.36 -13.66 20.57
CA LEU A 74 19.91 -13.46 20.43
C LEU A 74 19.57 -12.22 19.60
N ILE A 75 20.22 -11.09 19.87
CA ILE A 75 20.04 -9.86 19.09
C ILE A 75 20.41 -10.11 17.63
N PHE A 76 21.54 -10.79 17.38
CA PHE A 76 21.94 -11.16 16.04
C PHE A 76 20.89 -12.02 15.33
N MET A 77 20.39 -13.08 15.99
CA MET A 77 19.34 -13.94 15.44
C MET A 77 18.06 -13.16 15.13
N TYR A 78 17.67 -12.24 16.01
CA TYR A 78 16.53 -11.36 15.78
C TYR A 78 16.74 -10.45 14.56
N GLU A 79 17.88 -9.78 14.44
CA GLU A 79 18.21 -8.90 13.32
C GLU A 79 18.23 -9.64 11.98
N GLU A 80 18.75 -10.88 11.95
CA GLU A 80 18.68 -11.74 10.77
C GLU A 80 17.22 -12.07 10.40
N GLY A 81 16.38 -12.38 11.39
CA GLY A 81 14.96 -12.64 11.19
C GLY A 81 14.22 -11.42 10.62
N VAL A 82 14.48 -10.23 11.17
CA VAL A 82 13.95 -8.95 10.64
C VAL A 82 14.38 -8.75 9.18
N ARG A 83 15.64 -9.05 8.84
CA ARG A 83 16.16 -8.90 7.47
C ARG A 83 15.51 -9.85 6.49
N GLU A 84 15.27 -11.10 6.87
CA GLU A 84 14.55 -12.07 6.03
C GLU A 84 13.11 -11.62 5.75
N VAL A 85 12.39 -11.20 6.78
CA VAL A 85 11.02 -10.68 6.64
C VAL A 85 10.99 -9.44 5.75
N SER A 86 11.94 -8.52 5.94
CA SER A 86 12.01 -7.28 5.15
C SER A 86 12.23 -7.55 3.66
N ARG A 87 13.12 -8.49 3.31
CA ARG A 87 13.35 -8.90 1.92
C ARG A 87 12.10 -9.50 1.27
N TYR A 88 11.35 -10.32 2.01
CA TYR A 88 10.10 -10.87 1.49
C TYR A 88 9.05 -9.77 1.28
N TRP A 89 8.95 -8.82 2.21
CA TRP A 89 8.04 -7.68 2.09
C TRP A 89 8.35 -6.83 0.85
N GLU A 90 9.63 -6.53 0.59
CA GLU A 90 10.07 -5.83 -0.64
C GLU A 90 9.63 -6.59 -1.90
N SER A 91 9.82 -7.91 -1.93
CA SER A 91 9.37 -8.75 -3.04
C SER A 91 7.85 -8.71 -3.21
N LEU A 92 7.08 -8.72 -2.12
CA LEU A 92 5.63 -8.67 -2.17
C LEU A 92 5.13 -7.32 -2.70
N VAL A 93 5.77 -6.21 -2.29
CA VAL A 93 5.48 -4.87 -2.82
C VAL A 93 5.77 -4.80 -4.33
N GLN A 94 6.90 -5.36 -4.77
CA GLN A 94 7.24 -5.42 -6.20
C GLN A 94 6.21 -6.23 -7.00
N GLU A 95 5.81 -7.41 -6.51
CA GLU A 95 4.80 -8.23 -7.17
C GLU A 95 3.42 -7.57 -7.18
N GLN A 96 3.06 -6.83 -6.12
CA GLN A 96 1.85 -6.01 -6.11
C GLN A 96 1.88 -4.92 -7.19
N GLN A 97 3.00 -4.21 -7.35
CA GLN A 97 3.17 -3.21 -8.41
C GLN A 97 3.08 -3.83 -9.81
N ARG A 98 3.69 -5.01 -10.01
CA ARG A 98 3.59 -5.77 -11.27
C ARG A 98 2.14 -6.14 -11.56
N LEU A 99 1.40 -6.62 -10.57
CA LEU A 99 -0.01 -6.98 -10.71
C LEU A 99 -0.87 -5.75 -11.09
N GLN A 100 -0.65 -4.61 -10.44
CA GLN A 100 -1.34 -3.35 -10.77
C GLN A 100 -1.04 -2.90 -12.21
N SER A 101 0.22 -3.00 -12.65
CA SER A 101 0.63 -2.67 -14.03
C SER A 101 -0.08 -3.57 -15.05
N VAL A 102 -0.12 -4.89 -14.81
CA VAL A 102 -0.83 -5.84 -15.67
C VAL A 102 -2.33 -5.55 -15.69
N HIS A 103 -2.93 -5.26 -14.54
CA HIS A 103 -4.35 -4.92 -14.45
C HIS A 103 -4.70 -3.70 -15.30
N LEU A 104 -3.90 -2.62 -15.21
CA LEU A 104 -4.05 -1.42 -16.01
C LEU A 104 -3.94 -1.70 -17.51
N ARG A 105 -2.94 -2.50 -17.93
CA ARG A 105 -2.78 -2.94 -19.33
C ARG A 105 -4.02 -3.71 -19.82
N CYS A 106 -4.51 -4.67 -19.04
CA CYS A 106 -5.72 -5.44 -19.37
C CYS A 106 -6.95 -4.54 -19.53
N ARG A 107 -7.13 -3.55 -18.65
CA ARG A 107 -8.24 -2.59 -18.75
C ARG A 107 -8.13 -1.69 -19.97
N ASN A 108 -6.92 -1.27 -20.33
CA ASN A 108 -6.66 -0.54 -21.57
C ASN A 108 -7.00 -1.37 -22.80
N TYR A 109 -6.55 -2.62 -22.86
CA TYR A 109 -6.85 -3.53 -23.97
C TYR A 109 -8.34 -3.81 -24.09
N LYS A 110 -9.03 -4.02 -22.97
CA LYS A 110 -10.49 -4.17 -22.94
C LYS A 110 -11.20 -2.95 -23.53
N ALA A 111 -10.76 -1.72 -23.21
CA ALA A 111 -11.35 -0.52 -23.80
C ALA A 111 -11.15 -0.44 -25.32
N VAL A 112 -9.93 -0.70 -25.80
CA VAL A 112 -9.61 -0.72 -27.23
C VAL A 112 -10.44 -1.79 -27.97
N LEU A 113 -10.60 -2.98 -27.39
CA LEU A 113 -11.40 -4.06 -27.96
C LEU A 113 -12.88 -3.67 -28.06
N HIS A 114 -13.44 -3.09 -26.99
CA HIS A 114 -14.81 -2.58 -27.00
C HIS A 114 -15.02 -1.49 -28.06
N ARG A 115 -14.06 -0.58 -28.23
CA ARG A 115 -14.14 0.47 -29.26
C ARG A 115 -14.16 -0.10 -30.67
N ASN A 116 -13.41 -1.17 -30.93
CA ASN A 116 -13.32 -1.80 -32.24
C ASN A 116 -14.44 -2.82 -32.51
N ASN A 117 -15.46 -2.92 -31.64
CA ASN A 117 -16.53 -3.92 -31.72
C ASN A 117 -16.01 -5.37 -31.85
N VAL A 118 -14.81 -5.64 -31.33
CA VAL A 118 -14.23 -6.99 -31.36
C VAL A 118 -14.89 -7.81 -30.26
N VAL A 119 -15.87 -8.62 -30.64
CA VAL A 119 -16.41 -9.68 -29.79
C VAL A 119 -15.38 -10.81 -29.76
N CYS A 120 -15.06 -11.32 -28.58
CA CYS A 120 -14.14 -12.44 -28.42
C CYS A 120 -14.81 -13.72 -28.97
N GLY A 121 -14.81 -13.87 -30.30
CA GLY A 121 -15.11 -15.13 -30.98
C GLY A 121 -13.89 -16.06 -30.93
N GLN A 122 -14.09 -17.33 -31.27
CA GLN A 122 -13.09 -18.41 -31.21
C GLN A 122 -11.79 -18.17 -32.02
N PHE A 123 -11.65 -17.05 -32.72
CA PHE A 123 -10.47 -16.69 -33.49
C PHE A 123 -9.61 -15.69 -32.71
N LYS A 124 -8.31 -15.99 -32.58
CA LYS A 124 -7.31 -15.08 -32.01
C LYS A 124 -7.21 -13.82 -32.86
N VAL A 125 -7.90 -12.76 -32.46
CA VAL A 125 -7.75 -11.44 -33.09
C VAL A 125 -6.43 -10.83 -32.64
N PHE A 126 -5.47 -10.72 -33.55
CA PHE A 126 -4.24 -9.96 -33.32
C PHE A 126 -4.57 -8.47 -33.38
N VAL A 127 -4.72 -7.83 -32.23
CA VAL A 127 -4.74 -6.37 -32.14
C VAL A 127 -3.29 -5.91 -31.96
N PRO A 128 -2.70 -5.13 -32.90
CA PRO A 128 -1.39 -4.53 -32.71
C PRO A 128 -1.48 -3.49 -31.59
N LEU A 129 -1.29 -3.95 -30.35
CA LEU A 129 -1.23 -3.08 -29.19
C LEU A 129 0.23 -2.67 -29.04
N LYS A 130 0.51 -1.38 -29.18
CA LYS A 130 1.79 -0.84 -28.71
C LYS A 130 1.87 -1.16 -27.22
N GLU A 131 2.76 -2.05 -26.83
CA GLU A 131 3.09 -2.27 -25.44
C GLU A 131 3.68 -0.96 -24.91
N TYR A 132 2.89 -0.23 -24.14
CA TYR A 132 3.38 0.92 -23.40
C TYR A 132 3.91 0.39 -22.08
N ASP A 133 5.22 0.49 -21.87
CA ASP A 133 5.76 0.38 -20.53
C ASP A 133 5.35 1.63 -19.73
N ILE A 134 4.42 1.40 -18.80
CA ILE A 134 3.92 2.41 -17.88
C ILE A 134 4.88 2.44 -16.69
N PRO A 135 5.52 3.58 -16.38
CA PRO A 135 6.40 3.71 -15.22
C PRO A 135 5.67 3.35 -13.92
N ALA A 136 6.36 2.72 -12.96
CA ALA A 136 5.79 2.31 -11.68
C ALA A 136 5.11 3.48 -10.94
N GLU A 137 5.75 4.65 -10.92
CA GLU A 137 5.19 5.86 -10.31
C GLU A 137 3.83 6.27 -10.90
N CYS A 138 3.64 6.05 -12.21
CA CYS A 138 2.37 6.33 -12.88
C CYS A 138 1.33 5.25 -12.56
N VAL A 139 1.74 3.98 -12.43
CA VAL A 139 0.85 2.87 -12.04
C VAL A 139 0.33 3.08 -10.63
N ASP A 140 1.20 3.48 -9.70
CA ASP A 140 0.85 3.72 -8.29
C ASP A 140 -0.16 4.87 -8.18
N LYS A 141 0.10 5.99 -8.89
CA LYS A 141 -0.84 7.11 -8.96
C LYS A 141 -2.18 6.70 -9.57
N LEU A 142 -2.19 5.98 -10.69
CA LEU A 142 -3.43 5.54 -11.35
C LEU A 142 -4.23 4.55 -10.51
N SER A 143 -3.54 3.68 -9.78
CA SER A 143 -4.12 2.69 -8.88
C SER A 143 -4.59 3.29 -7.55
N THR A 144 -4.38 4.59 -7.32
CA THR A 144 -4.78 5.26 -6.08
C THR A 144 -6.31 5.35 -5.99
N PRO A 145 -6.92 4.80 -4.92
CA PRO A 145 -8.33 5.04 -4.62
C PRO A 145 -8.63 6.52 -4.43
N LEU A 146 -9.76 6.97 -4.97
CA LEU A 146 -10.19 8.37 -4.83
C LEU A 146 -10.42 8.81 -3.38
N GLU A 147 -10.60 7.84 -2.47
CA GLU A 147 -10.72 8.08 -1.02
C GLU A 147 -9.47 8.74 -0.42
N TYR A 148 -8.28 8.44 -0.96
CA TYR A 148 -7.02 9.01 -0.47
C TYR A 148 -6.70 10.39 -1.06
N LEU A 149 -7.53 10.89 -1.99
CA LEU A 149 -7.36 12.21 -2.59
C LEU A 149 -8.06 13.32 -1.80
N GLU A 150 -8.52 13.06 -0.57
CA GLU A 150 -9.21 14.02 0.30
C GLU A 150 -10.47 14.63 -0.35
N ILE A 151 -11.07 13.91 -1.30
CA ILE A 151 -12.31 14.33 -1.96
C ILE A 151 -13.48 14.21 -0.97
N GLN A 152 -14.39 15.19 -1.01
CA GLN A 152 -15.59 15.16 -0.17
C GLN A 152 -16.37 13.84 -0.32
N PRO A 153 -16.75 13.17 0.79
CA PRO A 153 -17.43 11.87 0.75
C PRO A 153 -18.73 11.86 -0.08
N ARG A 154 -19.42 13.01 -0.16
CA ARG A 154 -20.61 13.18 -0.99
C ARG A 154 -20.29 12.99 -2.48
N ILE A 155 -19.19 13.56 -2.97
CA ILE A 155 -18.75 13.45 -4.36
C ILE A 155 -18.33 12.01 -4.64
N LEU A 156 -17.56 11.40 -3.73
CA LEU A 156 -17.15 9.99 -3.85
C LEU A 156 -18.34 9.05 -3.98
N ARG A 157 -19.38 9.21 -3.14
CA ARG A 157 -20.61 8.39 -3.23
C ARG A 157 -21.28 8.50 -4.59
N ASN A 158 -21.31 9.69 -5.19
CA ASN A 158 -21.91 9.88 -6.51
C ASN A 158 -21.04 9.28 -7.62
N LEU A 159 -19.72 9.44 -7.56
CA LEU A 159 -18.78 8.82 -8.51
C LEU A 159 -18.87 7.29 -8.49
N ARG A 160 -19.02 6.67 -7.31
CA ARG A 160 -19.20 5.22 -7.18
C ARG A 160 -20.45 4.69 -7.89
N ARG A 161 -21.53 5.48 -7.99
CA ARG A 161 -22.74 5.08 -8.75
C ARG A 161 -22.45 4.89 -10.24
N TYR A 162 -21.40 5.54 -10.74
CA TYR A 162 -20.93 5.43 -12.12
C TYR A 162 -19.72 4.50 -12.25
N ASN A 163 -19.45 3.66 -11.23
CA ASN A 163 -18.31 2.75 -11.15
C ASN A 163 -16.94 3.45 -11.22
N ILE A 164 -16.84 4.66 -10.67
CA ILE A 164 -15.59 5.42 -10.58
C ILE A 164 -15.05 5.29 -9.15
N TYR A 165 -13.97 4.51 -8.98
CA TYR A 165 -13.37 4.21 -7.68
C TYR A 165 -11.90 4.62 -7.60
N LEU A 166 -11.15 4.41 -8.68
CA LEU A 166 -9.73 4.71 -8.79
C LEU A 166 -9.50 6.02 -9.55
N LEU A 167 -8.30 6.59 -9.40
CA LEU A 167 -7.88 7.70 -10.23
C LEU A 167 -7.92 7.33 -11.73
N GLU A 168 -7.53 6.10 -12.07
CA GLU A 168 -7.64 5.57 -13.43
C GLU A 168 -9.07 5.69 -13.98
N ASP A 169 -10.10 5.32 -13.21
CA ASP A 169 -11.50 5.35 -13.64
C ASP A 169 -11.94 6.79 -13.96
N LEU A 170 -11.56 7.71 -13.08
CA LEU A 170 -11.90 9.11 -13.21
C LEU A 170 -11.25 9.72 -14.46
N LEU A 171 -9.95 9.49 -14.63
CA LEU A 171 -9.22 9.99 -15.80
C LEU A 171 -9.70 9.36 -17.11
N ARG A 172 -10.07 8.07 -17.10
CA ARG A 172 -10.67 7.40 -18.26
C ARG A 172 -12.02 8.01 -18.61
N PHE A 173 -12.85 8.35 -17.62
CA PHE A 173 -14.11 9.06 -17.85
C PHE A 173 -13.89 10.46 -18.44
N ILE A 174 -12.97 11.24 -17.85
CA ILE A 174 -12.66 12.61 -18.30
C ILE A 174 -12.12 12.58 -19.73
N LYS A 175 -11.19 11.68 -20.04
CA LYS A 175 -10.61 11.60 -21.38
C LYS A 175 -11.63 11.13 -22.44
N LYS A 176 -12.69 10.40 -22.05
CA LYS A 176 -13.76 9.97 -22.95
C LYS A 176 -14.82 11.05 -23.20
N ASN A 177 -15.23 11.76 -22.14
CA ASN A 177 -16.42 12.63 -22.18
C ASN A 177 -16.11 14.13 -21.99
N GLY A 178 -14.87 14.48 -21.64
CA GLY A 178 -14.45 15.81 -21.20
C GLY A 178 -14.68 16.02 -19.69
N PHE A 179 -13.92 16.95 -19.09
CA PHE A 179 -14.02 17.23 -17.65
C PHE A 179 -15.40 17.79 -17.27
N ASP A 180 -15.95 18.69 -18.08
CA ASP A 180 -17.24 19.33 -17.81
C ASP A 180 -18.42 18.33 -17.85
N ALA A 181 -18.22 17.13 -18.40
CA ALA A 181 -19.21 16.06 -18.33
C ALA A 181 -19.42 15.52 -16.90
N LEU A 182 -18.44 15.69 -15.99
CA LEU A 182 -18.61 15.35 -14.58
C LEU A 182 -19.75 16.16 -13.94
N GLY A 183 -19.94 17.42 -14.34
CA GLY A 183 -21.00 18.28 -13.82
C GLY A 183 -22.39 17.93 -14.32
N LYS A 184 -22.47 17.02 -15.31
CA LYS A 184 -23.74 16.46 -15.82
C LYS A 184 -24.14 15.18 -15.08
N LEU A 185 -23.27 14.63 -14.23
CA LEU A 185 -23.57 13.44 -13.44
C LEU A 185 -24.56 13.79 -12.32
N HIS A 186 -25.53 12.90 -12.09
CA HIS A 186 -26.55 13.12 -11.09
C HIS A 186 -25.92 13.22 -9.69
N GLY A 187 -26.05 14.39 -9.07
CA GLY A 187 -25.50 14.68 -7.73
C GLY A 187 -24.09 15.29 -7.72
N VAL A 188 -23.44 15.44 -8.88
CA VAL A 188 -22.19 16.20 -9.00
C VAL A 188 -22.52 17.55 -9.66
N GLY A 189 -22.68 18.58 -8.83
CA GLY A 189 -22.98 19.92 -9.31
C GLY A 189 -21.72 20.69 -9.76
N LYS A 190 -21.89 21.87 -10.34
CA LYS A 190 -20.80 22.74 -10.82
C LYS A 190 -19.75 23.03 -9.73
N ARG A 191 -20.18 23.34 -8.50
CA ARG A 191 -19.29 23.57 -7.36
C ARG A 191 -18.48 22.31 -7.00
N SER A 192 -19.11 21.14 -7.01
CA SER A 192 -18.40 19.87 -6.75
C SER A 192 -17.36 19.56 -7.82
N CYS A 193 -17.59 19.94 -9.07
CA CYS A 193 -16.59 19.82 -10.13
C CYS A 193 -15.43 20.79 -9.97
N GLU A 194 -15.71 22.03 -9.55
CA GLU A 194 -14.68 23.04 -9.25
C GLU A 194 -13.82 22.60 -8.06
N ASP A 195 -14.44 22.12 -6.98
CA ASP A 195 -13.74 21.57 -5.81
C ASP A 195 -12.86 20.38 -6.21
N LEU A 196 -13.40 19.45 -7.02
CA LEU A 196 -12.64 18.30 -7.52
C LEU A 196 -11.48 18.73 -8.41
N TYR A 197 -11.67 19.75 -9.27
CA TYR A 197 -10.61 20.29 -10.11
C TYR A 197 -9.47 20.87 -9.28
N LEU A 198 -9.79 21.65 -8.25
CA LEU A 198 -8.80 22.25 -7.35
C LEU A 198 -7.97 21.18 -6.64
N ILE A 199 -8.62 20.13 -6.11
CA ILE A 199 -7.94 19.00 -5.46
C ILE A 199 -7.00 18.29 -6.45
N LEU A 200 -7.47 18.01 -7.66
CA LEU A 200 -6.66 17.33 -8.67
C LEU A 200 -5.50 18.20 -9.17
N LYS A 201 -5.65 19.52 -9.14
CA LYS A 201 -4.57 20.47 -9.47
C LYS A 201 -3.54 20.56 -8.34
N ASP A 202 -4.00 20.61 -7.09
CA ASP A 202 -3.15 20.64 -5.90
C ASP A 202 -2.27 19.38 -5.78
N LYS A 203 -2.81 18.21 -6.13
CA LYS A 203 -2.07 16.95 -6.16
C LYS A 203 -1.21 16.74 -7.43
N ASP A 204 -1.02 17.78 -8.24
CA ASP A 204 -0.29 17.76 -9.52
C ASP A 204 -0.76 16.65 -10.50
N ILE A 205 -2.05 16.34 -10.50
CA ILE A 205 -2.65 15.35 -11.40
C ILE A 205 -3.09 16.04 -12.71
N LEU A 206 -3.80 17.17 -12.61
CA LEU A 206 -4.31 17.93 -13.74
C LEU A 206 -3.56 19.26 -13.90
N THR A 207 -2.97 19.49 -15.08
CA THR A 207 -2.36 20.78 -15.44
C THR A 207 -3.41 21.77 -15.94
N SER A 208 -4.41 21.25 -16.66
CA SER A 208 -5.63 21.97 -17.07
C SER A 208 -6.79 20.98 -17.08
N LYS A 209 -8.02 21.46 -17.32
CA LYS A 209 -9.21 20.58 -17.36
C LYS A 209 -9.07 19.43 -18.36
N ASP A 210 -8.32 19.63 -19.44
CA ASP A 210 -8.17 18.65 -20.52
C ASP A 210 -6.74 18.12 -20.70
N THR A 211 -5.78 18.60 -19.89
CA THR A 211 -4.38 18.17 -19.98
C THR A 211 -3.93 17.49 -18.69
N CYS A 212 -3.70 16.18 -18.79
CA CYS A 212 -3.11 15.33 -17.76
C CYS A 212 -2.00 14.49 -18.40
N TYR A 213 -0.79 14.47 -17.81
CA TYR A 213 0.31 13.65 -18.32
C TYR A 213 -0.02 12.15 -18.29
N LEU A 214 -0.86 11.72 -17.34
CA LEU A 214 -1.31 10.32 -17.22
C LEU A 214 -2.22 9.88 -18.37
N PHE A 215 -2.81 10.81 -19.14
CA PHE A 215 -3.63 10.44 -20.30
C PHE A 215 -2.85 9.70 -21.38
N ARG A 216 -1.53 9.84 -21.44
CA ARG A 216 -0.67 9.05 -22.33
C ARG A 216 -0.74 7.54 -22.03
N TYR A 217 -1.01 7.16 -20.79
CA TYR A 217 -1.01 5.77 -20.33
C TYR A 217 -2.41 5.15 -20.25
N ILE A 218 -3.47 5.91 -20.53
CA ILE A 218 -4.87 5.44 -20.53
C ILE A 218 -5.37 5.32 -21.97
N LEU A 219 -5.82 4.14 -22.38
CA LEU A 219 -6.38 3.89 -23.72
C LEU A 219 -7.92 3.91 -23.69
N ILE A 220 -8.53 4.46 -24.75
CA ILE A 220 -9.99 4.60 -24.95
C ILE A 220 -10.39 4.04 -26.31
#